data_AF-A0A7T4WRX1-F1
#
_entry.id   AF-A0A7T4WRX1-F1
#
_cell.length_a   1.000
_cell.length_b   1.000
_cell.length_c   1.000
_cell.angle_alpha   90.00
_cell.angle_beta   90.00
_cell.angle_gamma   90.00
#
_symmetry.space_group_name_H-M   'P 1'
#
loop_
_entity.id
_entity.type
_entity.pdbx_description
1 polymer ?
#
loop_
_entity_poly.entity_id
_entity_poly.type
_entity_poly.pdbx_seq_one_letter_code
_entity_poly.pdbx_strand_id
1 'polypeptide(L)'
;MPGTWEEDLKDVHLLYDYDVKQPDGSTQKWRYELWCSHDNRVTYAIHGGPMAGRYNYQETKYQCIRPGELWQINWLEETGTIVSIVYDILKQRITTLIAFSKGHWEHSVEAHGDKRNPADLERWRGLAKIGTQTDRYLLAEQADIVKNFKGPGDLKPIDLSWPTL
;
A
#
# COMPACT_ATOMS: atom_id res chain seq x y z
N MET A 1 -5.39 23.64 14.44
CA MET A 1 -4.71 22.65 15.30
C MET A 1 -3.69 22.01 14.40
N PRO A 2 -2.38 22.11 14.67
CA PRO A 2 -1.39 21.47 13.81
C PRO A 2 -1.65 19.96 13.75
N GLY A 3 -1.51 19.39 12.57
CA GLY A 3 -1.58 17.95 12.29
C GLY A 3 -2.96 17.43 11.94
N THR A 4 -3.65 18.17 11.07
CA THR A 4 -4.85 17.70 10.36
C THR A 4 -4.45 16.85 9.14
N TRP A 5 -5.41 16.11 8.56
CA TRP A 5 -5.15 15.37 7.31
C TRP A 5 -4.75 16.34 6.18
N GLU A 6 -5.39 17.49 6.11
CA GLU A 6 -5.13 18.53 5.11
C GLU A 6 -3.70 19.06 5.16
N GLU A 7 -3.15 19.24 6.36
CA GLU A 7 -1.78 19.71 6.56
C GLU A 7 -0.77 18.58 6.32
N ASP A 8 -0.99 17.43 6.97
CA ASP A 8 0.02 16.38 7.08
C ASP A 8 0.01 15.44 5.88
N LEU A 9 -1.16 15.11 5.32
CA LEU A 9 -1.33 14.01 4.38
C LEU A 9 -1.86 14.41 3.00
N LYS A 10 -2.60 15.51 2.88
CA LYS A 10 -3.18 15.91 1.58
C LYS A 10 -2.10 16.01 0.52
N ASP A 11 -2.29 15.25 -0.55
CA ASP A 11 -1.39 15.12 -1.68
C ASP A 11 0.02 14.60 -1.36
N VAL A 12 0.27 14.08 -0.15
CA VAL A 12 1.57 13.45 0.16
C VAL A 12 1.75 12.24 -0.72
N HIS A 13 2.91 12.21 -1.37
CA HIS A 13 3.38 11.14 -2.21
C HIS A 13 4.71 10.63 -1.67
N LEU A 14 4.77 9.33 -1.40
CA LEU A 14 5.92 8.64 -0.82
C LEU A 14 6.42 7.56 -1.77
N LEU A 15 7.73 7.55 -2.04
CA LEU A 15 8.43 6.35 -2.50
C LEU A 15 9.27 5.84 -1.35
N TYR A 16 9.22 4.53 -1.11
CA TYR A 16 9.89 3.91 0.01
C TYR A 16 10.39 2.51 -0.35
N ASP A 17 11.53 2.13 0.23
CA ASP A 17 12.20 0.87 -0.04
C ASP A 17 12.21 -0.01 1.22
N TYR A 18 11.70 -1.24 1.11
CA TYR A 18 11.91 -2.28 2.12
C TYR A 18 13.25 -2.98 1.92
N ASP A 19 13.85 -3.39 3.02
CA ASP A 19 15.10 -4.16 3.04
C ASP A 19 14.80 -5.64 3.25
N VAL A 20 14.80 -6.40 2.15
CA VAL A 20 14.50 -7.83 2.20
C VAL A 20 15.77 -8.66 2.16
N LYS A 21 16.06 -9.30 3.28
CA LYS A 21 17.18 -10.23 3.45
C LYS A 21 16.95 -11.48 2.59
N GLN A 22 17.91 -11.80 1.73
CA GLN A 22 17.90 -12.99 0.89
C GLN A 22 18.61 -14.16 1.57
N PRO A 23 18.35 -15.42 1.17
CA PRO A 23 19.02 -16.60 1.72
C PRO A 23 20.55 -16.58 1.55
N ASP A 24 21.06 -15.92 0.51
CA ASP A 24 22.49 -15.76 0.24
C ASP A 24 23.17 -14.66 1.08
N GLY A 25 22.41 -13.99 1.96
CA GLY A 25 22.88 -12.90 2.81
C GLY A 25 22.85 -11.52 2.15
N SER A 26 22.51 -11.42 0.86
CA SER A 26 22.29 -10.13 0.19
C SER A 26 21.00 -9.47 0.68
N THR A 27 20.89 -8.15 0.47
CA THR A 27 19.66 -7.40 0.76
C THR A 27 19.11 -6.86 -0.55
N GLN A 28 17.90 -7.29 -0.89
CA GLN A 28 17.15 -6.75 -2.02
C GLN A 28 16.29 -5.59 -1.55
N LYS A 29 16.26 -4.51 -2.32
CA LYS A 29 15.35 -3.38 -2.09
C LYS A 29 14.04 -3.62 -2.83
N TRP A 30 12.92 -3.59 -2.13
CA TRP A 30 11.60 -3.60 -2.75
C TRP A 30 10.99 -2.22 -2.68
N ARG A 31 10.89 -1.56 -3.83
CA ARG A 31 10.34 -0.21 -3.94
C ARG A 31 8.84 -0.21 -4.06
N TYR A 32 8.20 0.61 -3.24
CA TYR A 32 6.76 0.86 -3.24
C TYR A 32 6.52 2.37 -3.34
N GLU A 33 5.33 2.74 -3.81
CA GLU A 33 4.91 4.12 -4.03
C GLU A 33 3.47 4.28 -3.54
N LEU A 34 3.19 5.32 -2.75
CA LEU A 34 1.84 5.64 -2.27
C LEU A 34 1.54 7.13 -2.40
N TRP A 35 0.29 7.47 -2.67
CA TRP A 35 -0.20 8.84 -2.75
C TRP A 35 -1.54 9.00 -2.04
N CYS A 36 -1.56 9.89 -1.05
CA CYS A 36 -2.72 10.29 -0.27
C CYS A 36 -3.48 11.42 -0.97
N SER A 37 -4.20 11.07 -2.05
CA SER A 37 -4.93 12.06 -2.86
C SER A 37 -6.19 12.60 -2.19
N HIS A 38 -6.87 11.78 -1.39
CA HIS A 38 -8.13 12.15 -0.75
C HIS A 38 -8.19 11.63 0.69
N ASP A 39 -9.00 12.29 1.52
CA ASP A 39 -9.18 11.98 2.95
C ASP A 39 -9.77 10.60 3.24
N ASN A 40 -10.22 9.89 2.21
CA ASN A 40 -10.75 8.54 2.27
C ASN A 40 -10.21 7.62 1.16
N ARG A 41 -9.13 8.00 0.45
CA ARG A 41 -8.54 7.17 -0.61
C ARG A 41 -7.02 7.25 -0.62
N VAL A 42 -6.41 6.09 -0.89
CA VAL A 42 -5.00 5.97 -1.25
C VAL A 42 -4.89 5.43 -2.68
N THR A 43 -3.90 5.91 -3.44
CA THR A 43 -3.46 5.29 -4.70
C THR A 43 -2.03 4.82 -4.50
N TYR A 44 -1.68 3.64 -5.00
CA TYR A 44 -0.34 3.11 -4.80
C TYR A 44 0.11 2.24 -5.98
N ALA A 45 1.42 2.06 -6.09
CA ALA A 45 2.05 1.15 -7.04
C ALA A 45 3.18 0.36 -6.36
N ILE A 46 3.43 -0.83 -6.88
CA ILE A 46 4.48 -1.73 -6.40
C ILE A 46 5.50 -1.90 -7.52
N HIS A 47 6.76 -1.52 -7.24
CA HIS A 47 7.85 -1.50 -8.22
C HIS A 47 8.87 -2.62 -8.00
N GLY A 48 8.85 -3.28 -6.83
CA GLY A 48 9.78 -4.36 -6.49
C GLY A 48 9.13 -5.49 -5.70
N GLY A 49 9.83 -6.62 -5.66
CA GLY A 49 9.36 -7.84 -4.98
C GLY A 49 8.31 -8.64 -5.77
N PRO A 50 7.67 -9.64 -5.14
CA PRO A 50 6.75 -10.57 -5.81
C PRO A 50 5.55 -9.88 -6.47
N MET A 51 5.15 -8.70 -5.97
CA MET A 51 3.98 -7.96 -6.44
C MET A 51 4.34 -6.81 -7.41
N ALA A 52 5.58 -6.75 -7.90
CA ALA A 52 6.01 -5.71 -8.83
C ALA A 52 5.14 -5.68 -10.10
N GLY A 53 4.63 -4.50 -10.47
CA GLY A 53 3.69 -4.32 -11.58
C GLY A 53 2.22 -4.26 -11.17
N ARG A 54 1.92 -4.19 -9.87
CA ARG A 54 0.57 -3.94 -9.33
C ARG A 54 0.32 -2.44 -9.11
N TYR A 55 -0.78 -1.94 -9.64
CA TYR A 55 -1.26 -0.56 -9.49
C TYR A 55 -2.68 -0.56 -8.95
N ASN A 56 -2.91 0.15 -7.85
CA ASN A 56 -4.17 0.03 -7.13
C ASN A 56 -4.62 1.35 -6.51
N TYR A 57 -5.88 1.38 -6.09
CA TYR A 57 -6.47 2.43 -5.27
C TYR A 57 -7.50 1.83 -4.33
N GLN A 58 -7.64 2.39 -3.13
CA GLN A 58 -8.51 1.79 -2.12
C GLN A 58 -9.12 2.81 -1.17
N GLU A 59 -10.34 2.53 -0.70
CA GLU A 59 -10.89 3.23 0.45
C GLU A 59 -9.99 3.02 1.66
N THR A 60 -9.63 4.14 2.29
CA THR A 60 -8.58 4.16 3.30
C THR A 60 -9.10 4.81 4.57
N LYS A 61 -8.69 4.26 5.72
CA LYS A 61 -8.91 4.86 7.03
C LYS A 61 -7.60 5.46 7.52
N TYR A 62 -7.53 6.79 7.52
CA TYR A 62 -6.43 7.55 8.08
C TYR A 62 -6.70 7.81 9.57
N GLN A 63 -5.71 7.55 10.40
CA GLN A 63 -5.78 7.81 11.83
C GLN A 63 -4.55 8.60 12.26
N CYS A 64 -4.76 9.81 12.77
CA CYS A 64 -3.70 10.59 13.39
C CYS A 64 -3.32 9.92 14.71
N ILE A 65 -2.06 9.49 14.85
CA ILE A 65 -1.51 8.96 16.11
C ILE A 65 -0.92 10.12 16.92
N ARG A 66 -0.09 10.94 16.26
CA ARG A 66 0.50 12.16 16.83
C ARG A 66 0.52 13.26 15.77
N PRO A 67 -0.21 14.36 15.96
CA PRO A 67 -0.35 15.41 14.94
C PRO A 67 1.01 15.97 14.51
N GLY A 68 1.24 16.10 13.20
CA GLY A 68 2.51 16.57 12.62
C GLY A 68 3.64 15.54 12.62
N GLU A 69 3.42 14.32 13.13
CA GLU A 69 4.50 13.35 13.35
C GLU A 69 4.18 11.93 12.89
N LEU A 70 3.02 11.38 13.29
CA LEU A 70 2.70 9.96 13.11
C LEU A 70 1.27 9.78 12.64
N TRP A 71 1.12 9.05 11.54
CA TRP A 71 -0.17 8.67 10.98
C TRP A 71 -0.24 7.18 10.71
N GLN A 72 -1.40 6.59 10.93
CA GLN A 72 -1.72 5.24 10.49
C GLN A 72 -2.63 5.29 9.25
N ILE A 73 -2.32 4.48 8.25
CA ILE A 73 -3.02 4.39 6.96
C ILE A 73 -3.43 2.94 6.77
N ASN A 74 -4.74 2.67 6.79
CA ASN A 74 -5.25 1.30 6.83
C ASN A 74 -6.27 1.04 5.71
N TRP A 75 -6.21 -0.14 5.10
CA TRP A 75 -7.22 -0.56 4.12
C TRP A 75 -7.33 -2.09 3.97
N LEU A 76 -8.41 -2.52 3.31
CA LEU A 76 -8.67 -3.88 2.85
C LEU A 76 -8.74 -3.89 1.32
N GLU A 77 -8.14 -4.88 0.68
CA GLU A 77 -8.12 -5.00 -0.80
C GLU A 77 -9.05 -6.08 -1.33
N GLU A 78 -9.40 -6.01 -2.61
CA GLU A 78 -10.21 -7.03 -3.30
C GLU A 78 -9.56 -8.41 -3.37
N THR A 79 -8.25 -8.50 -3.19
CA THR A 79 -7.52 -9.76 -3.00
C THR A 79 -7.75 -10.38 -1.62
N GLY A 80 -8.43 -9.67 -0.72
CA GLY A 80 -8.59 -9.99 0.69
C GLY A 80 -7.43 -9.50 1.55
N THR A 81 -6.34 -8.95 0.99
CA THR A 81 -5.19 -8.46 1.76
C THR A 81 -5.57 -7.29 2.66
N ILE A 82 -5.08 -7.31 3.90
CA ILE A 82 -5.23 -6.22 4.87
C ILE A 82 -3.89 -5.49 4.98
N VAL A 83 -3.91 -4.17 4.89
CA VAL A 83 -2.72 -3.34 4.99
C VAL A 83 -2.88 -2.32 6.10
N SER A 84 -1.84 -2.19 6.92
CA SER A 84 -1.67 -1.13 7.91
C SER A 84 -0.27 -0.54 7.77
N ILE A 85 -0.18 0.77 7.54
CA ILE A 85 1.06 1.52 7.41
C ILE A 85 1.09 2.57 8.51
N VAL A 86 2.16 2.64 9.28
CA VAL A 86 2.49 3.80 10.11
C VAL A 86 3.51 4.64 9.34
N TYR A 87 3.12 5.86 8.99
CA TYR A 87 3.98 6.87 8.39
C TYR A 87 4.55 7.76 9.50
N ASP A 88 5.88 7.67 9.70
CA ASP A 88 6.64 8.57 10.55
C ASP A 88 7.19 9.73 9.72
N ILE A 89 6.51 10.87 9.82
CA ILE A 89 6.81 12.10 9.09
C ILE A 89 8.18 12.63 9.53
N LEU A 90 8.51 12.60 10.81
CA LEU A 90 9.77 13.19 11.28
C LEU A 90 10.98 12.32 10.96
N LYS A 91 10.82 11.00 11.03
CA LYS A 91 11.89 10.04 10.73
C LYS A 91 11.98 9.65 9.26
N GLN A 92 11.01 10.05 8.45
CA GLN A 92 10.90 9.63 7.04
C GLN A 92 10.97 8.10 6.91
N ARG A 93 10.16 7.40 7.72
CA ARG A 93 10.09 5.93 7.74
C ARG A 93 8.65 5.46 7.66
N ILE A 94 8.51 4.24 7.17
CA ILE A 94 7.26 3.49 7.18
C ILE A 94 7.44 2.23 8.02
N THR A 95 6.46 1.92 8.87
CA THR A 95 6.33 0.61 9.53
C THR A 95 5.05 -0.04 9.06
N THR A 96 5.10 -1.28 8.62
CA THR A 96 3.94 -1.95 8.01
C THR A 96 3.59 -3.25 8.67
N LEU A 97 2.29 -3.54 8.66
CA LEU A 97 1.76 -4.89 8.70
C LEU A 97 0.95 -5.09 7.42
N ILE A 98 1.37 -6.04 6.60
CA ILE A 98 0.59 -6.52 5.46
C ILE A 98 0.23 -7.97 5.72
N ALA A 99 -1.07 -8.24 5.80
CA ALA A 99 -1.60 -9.60 5.93
C ALA A 99 -2.13 -10.06 4.58
N PHE A 100 -1.24 -10.59 3.73
CA PHE A 100 -1.59 -11.10 2.41
C PHE A 100 -2.55 -12.29 2.55
N SER A 101 -3.63 -12.31 1.76
CA SER A 101 -4.41 -13.55 1.64
C SER A 101 -3.57 -14.65 1.00
N LYS A 102 -3.93 -15.91 1.24
CA LYS A 102 -3.24 -17.06 0.65
C LYS A 102 -3.17 -16.96 -0.88
N GLY A 103 -4.31 -16.66 -1.52
CA GLY A 103 -4.37 -16.45 -2.96
C GLY A 103 -3.45 -15.34 -3.46
N HIS A 104 -3.44 -14.17 -2.79
CA HIS A 104 -2.56 -13.08 -3.18
C HIS A 104 -1.08 -13.49 -3.06
N TRP A 105 -0.70 -14.16 -1.97
CA TRP A 105 0.70 -14.52 -1.73
C TRP A 105 1.20 -15.63 -2.66
N GLU A 106 0.49 -16.76 -2.74
CA GLU A 106 0.90 -17.94 -3.50
C GLU A 106 0.76 -17.73 -5.02
N HIS A 107 -0.15 -16.85 -5.44
CA HIS A 107 -0.41 -16.51 -6.85
C HIS A 107 -0.05 -15.05 -7.16
N SER A 108 1.07 -14.57 -6.62
CA SER A 108 1.52 -13.17 -6.73
C SER A 108 1.49 -12.58 -8.14
N VAL A 109 1.87 -13.34 -9.17
CA VAL A 109 1.84 -12.90 -10.57
C VAL A 109 0.41 -12.59 -11.04
N GLU A 110 -0.58 -13.34 -10.57
CA GLU A 110 -1.99 -13.08 -10.89
C GLU A 110 -2.51 -11.81 -10.20
N ALA A 111 -1.83 -11.32 -9.16
CA ALA A 111 -2.16 -10.05 -8.50
C ALA A 111 -1.55 -8.81 -9.18
N HIS A 112 -0.75 -8.99 -10.24
CA HIS A 112 -0.24 -7.88 -11.05
C HIS A 112 -1.36 -7.24 -11.88
N GLY A 113 -1.09 -6.05 -12.44
CA GLY A 113 -2.03 -5.30 -13.28
C GLY A 113 -2.52 -4.00 -12.64
N ASP A 114 -3.54 -3.38 -13.24
CA ASP A 114 -4.12 -2.11 -12.80
C ASP A 114 -5.58 -2.34 -12.40
N LYS A 115 -5.98 -1.95 -11.19
CA LYS A 115 -7.38 -2.11 -10.71
C LYS A 115 -8.41 -1.52 -11.67
N ARG A 116 -8.01 -0.49 -12.42
CA ARG A 116 -8.85 0.18 -13.42
C ARG A 116 -9.23 -0.73 -14.59
N ASN A 117 -8.48 -1.81 -14.80
CA ASN A 117 -8.81 -2.85 -15.77
C ASN A 117 -9.80 -3.86 -15.14
N PRO A 118 -11.03 -4.00 -15.67
CA PRO A 118 -12.04 -4.90 -15.12
C PRO A 118 -11.59 -6.37 -15.03
N ALA A 119 -10.75 -6.84 -15.97
CA ALA A 119 -10.26 -8.20 -15.98
C ALA A 119 -9.26 -8.46 -14.83
N ASP A 120 -8.44 -7.47 -14.50
CA ASP A 120 -7.50 -7.56 -13.37
C ASP A 120 -8.26 -7.55 -12.05
N LEU A 121 -9.23 -6.64 -11.90
CA LEU A 121 -10.08 -6.57 -10.72
C LEU A 121 -10.86 -7.87 -10.46
N GLU A 122 -11.45 -8.48 -11.49
CA GLU A 122 -12.17 -9.74 -11.34
C GLU A 122 -11.22 -10.89 -10.96
N ARG A 123 -10.02 -10.95 -11.57
CA ARG A 123 -8.99 -11.92 -11.20
C ARG A 123 -8.60 -11.77 -9.73
N TRP A 124 -8.40 -10.56 -9.24
CA TRP A 124 -8.04 -10.28 -7.84
C TRP A 124 -9.14 -10.71 -6.86
N ARG A 125 -10.41 -10.51 -7.20
CA ARG A 125 -11.55 -11.04 -6.42
C ARG A 125 -11.57 -12.57 -6.39
N GLY A 126 -11.10 -13.21 -7.47
CA GLY A 126 -10.85 -14.65 -7.51
C GLY A 126 -9.83 -15.09 -6.47
N LEU A 127 -8.71 -14.37 -6.35
CA LEU A 127 -7.64 -14.68 -5.39
C LEU A 127 -8.13 -14.62 -3.93
N ALA A 128 -9.04 -13.71 -3.60
CA ALA A 128 -9.62 -13.61 -2.25
C ALA A 128 -10.40 -14.87 -1.80
N LYS A 129 -10.79 -15.73 -2.74
CA LYS A 129 -11.52 -16.97 -2.46
C LYS A 129 -10.60 -18.14 -2.12
N ILE A 130 -9.28 -17.97 -2.25
CA ILE A 130 -8.28 -19.01 -2.01
C ILE A 130 -7.81 -18.93 -0.54
N GLY A 131 -8.02 -20.00 0.21
CA GLY A 131 -7.66 -20.11 1.61
C GLY A 131 -8.67 -19.48 2.58
N THR A 132 -8.24 -19.31 3.81
CA THR A 132 -9.03 -18.78 4.93
C THR A 132 -8.26 -17.68 5.66
N GLN A 133 -8.89 -17.04 6.66
CA GLN A 133 -8.26 -15.92 7.39
C GLN A 133 -6.98 -16.31 8.12
N THR A 134 -6.85 -17.56 8.55
CA THR A 134 -5.67 -18.07 9.26
C THR A 134 -4.53 -18.47 8.32
N ASP A 135 -4.78 -18.55 7.01
CA ASP A 135 -3.77 -18.89 6.00
C ASP A 135 -2.99 -17.66 5.51
N ARG A 136 -3.21 -16.49 6.11
CA ARG A 136 -2.58 -15.24 5.69
C ARG A 136 -1.08 -15.27 5.94
N TYR A 137 -0.33 -14.77 4.95
CA TYR A 137 1.08 -14.49 5.13
C TYR A 137 1.25 -13.09 5.72
N LEU A 138 1.89 -13.00 6.88
CA LEU A 138 2.15 -11.73 7.56
C LEU A 138 3.52 -11.21 7.19
N LEU A 139 3.56 -10.03 6.59
CA LEU A 139 4.77 -9.25 6.36
C LEU A 139 4.77 -8.05 7.32
N ALA A 140 5.71 -8.05 8.26
CA ALA A 140 5.84 -7.01 9.29
C ALA A 140 7.23 -6.36 9.17
N GLU A 141 7.33 -5.39 8.27
CA GLU A 141 8.61 -4.79 7.86
C GLU A 141 8.62 -3.27 8.00
N GLN A 142 9.82 -2.72 8.07
CA GLN A 142 10.06 -1.28 7.98
C GLN A 142 10.68 -0.91 6.63
N ALA A 143 10.38 0.29 6.16
CA ALA A 143 10.94 0.87 4.96
C ALA A 143 11.45 2.28 5.21
N ASP A 144 12.51 2.65 4.52
CA ASP A 144 13.01 4.02 4.47
C ASP A 144 12.34 4.77 3.32
N ILE A 145 11.85 5.98 3.58
CA ILE A 145 11.27 6.84 2.54
C ILE A 145 12.43 7.46 1.75
N VAL A 146 12.46 7.17 0.45
CA VAL A 146 13.49 7.67 -0.47
C VAL A 146 13.08 8.97 -1.17
N LYS A 147 11.76 9.20 -1.32
CA LYS A 147 11.21 10.46 -1.81
C LYS A 147 9.90 10.79 -1.09
N ASN A 148 9.74 12.06 -0.76
CA ASN A 148 8.53 12.62 -0.17
C ASN A 148 8.25 13.96 -0.85
N PHE A 149 7.12 14.08 -1.52
CA PHE A 149 6.70 15.29 -2.22
C PHE A 149 5.17 15.39 -2.26
N LYS A 150 4.65 16.48 -2.85
CA LYS A 150 3.21 16.69 -3.01
C LYS A 150 2.79 16.50 -4.48
N GLY A 151 1.67 15.83 -4.70
CA GLY A 151 1.06 15.61 -6.00
C GLY A 151 1.14 14.18 -6.51
N PRO A 152 0.55 13.90 -7.69
CA PRO A 152 0.36 12.53 -8.18
C PRO A 152 1.66 11.78 -8.50
N GLY A 153 2.74 12.48 -8.85
CA GLY A 153 3.89 11.84 -9.45
C GLY A 153 3.48 11.13 -10.75
N ASP A 154 3.86 9.86 -10.89
CA ASP A 154 3.46 9.02 -12.02
C ASP A 154 2.16 8.22 -11.76
N LEU A 155 1.61 8.29 -10.53
CA LEU A 155 0.35 7.64 -10.20
C LEU A 155 -0.82 8.34 -10.87
N LYS A 156 -1.71 7.55 -11.48
CA LYS A 156 -2.92 8.07 -12.13
C LYS A 156 -3.93 8.53 -11.07
N PRO A 157 -4.58 9.69 -11.26
CA PRO A 157 -5.74 10.09 -10.48
C PRO A 157 -6.85 9.03 -10.46
N ILE A 158 -7.77 9.18 -9.51
CA ILE A 158 -8.92 8.29 -9.32
C ILE A 158 -10.21 9.10 -9.37
N ASP A 159 -11.29 8.43 -9.76
CA ASP A 159 -12.65 8.92 -9.53
C ASP A 159 -13.16 8.35 -8.20
N LEU A 160 -13.68 9.22 -7.32
CA LEU A 160 -14.22 8.81 -6.03
C LEU A 160 -15.47 7.93 -6.16
N SER A 161 -16.16 7.98 -7.31
CA SER A 161 -17.31 7.12 -7.60
C SER A 161 -16.91 5.68 -7.94
N TRP A 162 -15.63 5.40 -8.18
CA TRP A 162 -15.17 4.05 -8.50
C TRP A 162 -15.28 3.13 -7.29
N PRO A 163 -15.69 1.87 -7.48
CA PRO A 163 -15.90 0.94 -6.39
C PRO A 163 -14.59 0.54 -5.72
N THR A 164 -14.66 0.40 -4.42
CA THR A 164 -13.65 -0.17 -3.52
C THR A 164 -14.37 -1.06 -2.50
N LEU A 165 -13.64 -1.90 -1.77
CA LEU A 165 -14.16 -2.52 -0.55
C LEU A 165 -14.35 -1.53 0.60
#